data_AF-A0A3N2RE62-F1
#
_entry.id   AF-A0A3N2RE62-F1
#
_cell.length_a   1.000
_cell.length_b   1.000
_cell.length_c   1.000
_cell.angle_alpha   90.00
_cell.angle_beta   90.00
_cell.angle_gamma   90.00
#
_symmetry.space_group_name_H-M   'P 1'
#
loop_
_entity.id
_entity.type
_entity.pdbx_description
1 polymer ?
#
loop_
_entity_poly.entity_id
_entity_poly.type
_entity_poly.pdbx_seq_one_letter_code
_entity_poly.pdbx_strand_id
1 'polypeptide(L)'
;MSIANPQLQQYDFLADMQDDAYFPPFLVTKGQQILIRLCEAIEAERPQSLAALYPLTHAATEEFNRLAAEFERHDSEIETAARENIGGDFEVIAHAYGFDAADVEELIAPRDW
;
A
#
# COMPACT_ATOMS: atom_id res chain seq x y z
N MET A 1 -11.10 -9.43 6.64
CA MET A 1 -11.82 -8.96 7.84
C MET A 1 -12.25 -7.53 7.53
N SER A 2 -12.43 -6.64 8.50
CA SER A 2 -12.43 -5.20 8.26
C SER A 2 -11.35 -4.62 9.16
N ILE A 3 -10.62 -3.60 8.70
CA ILE A 3 -9.61 -2.89 9.48
C ILE A 3 -10.21 -2.48 10.83
N ALA A 4 -9.52 -2.71 11.96
CA ALA A 4 -9.99 -2.30 13.29
C ALA A 4 -9.55 -0.88 13.66
N ASN A 5 -8.43 -0.40 13.10
CA ASN A 5 -7.94 0.96 13.31
C ASN A 5 -8.94 2.01 12.75
N PRO A 6 -9.58 2.85 13.60
CA PRO A 6 -10.62 3.78 13.16
C PRO A 6 -10.14 4.84 12.17
N GLN A 7 -8.86 5.24 12.24
CA GLN A 7 -8.28 6.19 11.30
C GLN A 7 -8.23 5.58 9.89
N LEU A 8 -7.75 4.35 9.79
CA LEU A 8 -7.59 3.66 8.50
C LEU A 8 -8.92 3.11 7.96
N GLN A 9 -9.93 2.88 8.80
CA GLN A 9 -11.29 2.55 8.34
C GLN A 9 -11.94 3.66 7.50
N GLN A 10 -11.56 4.91 7.76
CA GLN A 10 -12.10 6.09 7.07
C GLN A 10 -11.12 6.68 6.07
N TYR A 11 -9.97 6.03 5.88
CA TYR A 11 -8.92 6.54 5.02
C TYR A 11 -9.15 6.06 3.58
N ASP A 12 -9.13 7.02 2.65
CA ASP A 12 -9.33 6.77 1.22
C ASP A 12 -8.00 6.35 0.58
N PHE A 13 -7.69 5.06 0.64
CA PHE A 13 -6.48 4.51 0.03
C PHE A 13 -6.44 4.77 -1.49
N LEU A 14 -5.24 5.08 -1.98
CA LEU A 14 -4.92 5.37 -3.36
C LEU A 14 -5.79 6.48 -3.97
N ALA A 15 -6.17 7.49 -3.18
CA ALA A 15 -7.07 8.57 -3.59
C ALA A 15 -6.63 9.24 -4.91
N ASP A 16 -5.36 9.61 -5.03
CA ASP A 16 -4.87 10.28 -6.25
C ASP A 16 -4.96 9.39 -7.51
N MET A 17 -4.72 8.08 -7.37
CA MET A 17 -4.89 7.13 -8.47
C MET A 17 -6.38 6.90 -8.79
N GLN A 18 -7.24 6.95 -7.78
CA GLN A 18 -8.68 6.77 -7.96
C GLN A 18 -9.32 7.95 -8.71
N ASP A 19 -8.76 9.16 -8.56
CA ASP A 19 -9.23 10.39 -9.19
C ASP A 19 -8.62 10.66 -10.58
N ASP A 20 -7.63 9.88 -11.00
CA ASP A 20 -7.00 10.00 -12.31
C ASP A 20 -7.48 8.90 -13.28
N ALA A 21 -8.04 9.33 -14.42
CA ALA A 21 -8.57 8.47 -15.46
C ALA A 21 -7.50 7.61 -16.17
N TYR A 22 -6.21 7.93 -15.99
CA TYR A 22 -5.11 7.10 -16.47
C TYR A 22 -5.05 5.73 -15.78
N PHE A 23 -5.53 5.63 -14.52
CA PHE A 23 -5.53 4.37 -13.79
C PHE A 23 -6.89 3.67 -13.90
N PRO A 24 -6.94 2.43 -14.42
CA PRO A 24 -8.19 1.69 -14.48
C PRO A 24 -8.78 1.46 -13.08
N PRO A 25 -10.03 1.90 -12.80
CA PRO A 25 -10.59 1.86 -11.44
C PRO A 25 -10.56 0.47 -10.79
N PHE A 26 -10.79 -0.59 -11.59
CA PHE A 26 -10.77 -1.97 -11.07
C PHE A 26 -9.36 -2.43 -10.64
N LEU A 27 -8.29 -1.85 -11.20
CA LEU A 27 -6.90 -2.13 -10.77
C LEU A 27 -6.55 -1.31 -9.54
N VAL A 28 -7.00 -0.04 -9.46
CA VAL A 28 -6.86 0.78 -8.25
C VAL A 28 -7.55 0.09 -7.07
N THR A 29 -8.76 -0.46 -7.27
CA THR A 29 -9.45 -1.26 -6.24
C THR A 29 -8.65 -2.48 -5.79
N LYS A 30 -7.89 -3.14 -6.68
CA LYS A 30 -6.99 -4.24 -6.28
C LYS A 30 -5.84 -3.72 -5.42
N GLY A 31 -5.26 -2.57 -5.75
CA GLY A 31 -4.25 -1.89 -4.93
C GLY A 31 -4.76 -1.54 -3.53
N GLN A 32 -5.95 -0.95 -3.44
CA GLN A 32 -6.62 -0.68 -2.16
C GLN A 32 -6.81 -1.96 -1.34
N GLN A 33 -7.21 -3.06 -1.99
CA GLN A 33 -7.36 -4.35 -1.32
C GLN A 33 -6.03 -4.91 -0.78
N ILE A 34 -4.90 -4.65 -1.45
CA ILE A 34 -3.55 -5.00 -0.95
C ILE A 34 -3.26 -4.23 0.35
N LEU A 35 -3.50 -2.91 0.37
CA LEU A 35 -3.29 -2.05 1.54
C LEU A 35 -4.20 -2.43 2.71
N ILE A 36 -5.46 -2.77 2.43
CA ILE A 36 -6.39 -3.28 3.44
C ILE A 36 -5.86 -4.59 4.04
N ARG A 37 -5.37 -5.53 3.22
CA ARG A 37 -4.78 -6.79 3.71
C ARG A 37 -3.53 -6.54 4.55
N LEU A 38 -2.70 -5.56 4.19
CA LEU A 38 -1.55 -5.15 4.99
C LEU A 38 -1.99 -4.68 6.38
N CYS A 39 -3.01 -3.83 6.47
CA CYS A 39 -3.58 -3.37 7.75
C CYS A 39 -4.06 -4.56 8.61
N GLU A 40 -4.81 -5.48 8.00
CA GLU A 40 -5.30 -6.68 8.68
C GLU A 40 -4.16 -7.58 9.19
N ALA A 41 -3.09 -7.73 8.41
CA ALA A 41 -1.90 -8.49 8.80
C ALA A 41 -1.18 -7.84 9.99
N ILE A 42 -1.00 -6.52 9.97
CA ILE A 42 -0.39 -5.77 11.08
C ILE A 42 -1.25 -5.92 12.35
N GLU A 43 -2.57 -5.86 12.25
CA GLU A 43 -3.48 -6.03 13.41
C GLU A 43 -3.47 -7.44 13.98
N ALA A 44 -3.35 -8.45 13.12
CA ALA A 44 -3.28 -9.85 13.51
C ALA A 44 -1.94 -10.20 14.17
N GLU A 45 -0.82 -9.75 13.58
CA GLU A 45 0.53 -10.10 14.01
C GLU A 45 1.09 -9.18 15.09
N ARG A 46 0.61 -7.93 15.16
CA ARG A 46 0.99 -6.89 16.14
C ARG A 46 2.51 -6.73 16.25
N PRO A 47 3.21 -6.38 15.15
CA PRO A 47 4.65 -6.15 15.17
C PRO A 47 5.03 -5.13 16.24
N GLN A 48 6.16 -5.36 16.91
CA GLN A 48 6.67 -4.49 17.99
C GLN A 48 7.91 -3.69 17.57
N SER A 49 8.32 -3.80 16.31
CA SER A 49 9.51 -3.15 15.77
C SER A 49 9.41 -3.00 14.25
N LEU A 50 10.18 -2.07 13.68
CA LEU A 50 10.30 -1.90 12.23
C LEU A 50 10.78 -3.19 11.54
N ALA A 51 11.72 -3.90 12.15
CA ALA A 51 12.21 -5.18 11.62
C ALA A 51 11.11 -6.27 11.52
N ALA A 52 10.08 -6.20 12.37
CA ALA A 52 8.91 -7.09 12.29
C ALA A 52 7.82 -6.55 11.36
N LEU A 53 7.76 -5.22 11.14
CA LEU A 53 6.85 -4.59 10.19
C LEU A 53 7.28 -4.83 8.74
N TYR A 54 8.58 -4.72 8.44
CA TYR A 54 9.09 -4.78 7.07
C TYR A 54 8.69 -6.03 6.29
N PRO A 55 8.73 -7.26 6.84
CA PRO A 55 8.25 -8.43 6.10
C PRO A 55 6.80 -8.31 5.63
N LEU A 56 5.94 -7.65 6.41
CA LEU A 56 4.53 -7.43 6.05
C LEU A 56 4.39 -6.42 4.92
N THR A 57 5.13 -5.30 5.02
CA THR A 57 5.09 -4.24 4.00
C THR A 57 5.76 -4.69 2.70
N HIS A 58 6.82 -5.51 2.80
CA HIS A 58 7.51 -6.11 1.67
C HIS A 58 6.60 -7.09 0.93
N ALA A 59 5.84 -7.93 1.64
CA ALA A 59 4.86 -8.83 1.02
C ALA A 59 3.79 -8.03 0.23
N ALA A 60 3.28 -6.94 0.81
CA ALA A 60 2.34 -6.06 0.12
C ALA A 60 2.97 -5.37 -1.11
N THR A 61 4.22 -4.94 -1.00
CA THR A 61 4.96 -4.33 -2.11
C THR A 61 5.16 -5.32 -3.26
N GLU A 62 5.50 -6.58 -2.98
CA GLU A 62 5.59 -7.63 -3.99
C GLU A 62 4.24 -7.95 -4.65
N GLU A 63 3.12 -7.76 -3.95
CA GLU A 63 1.80 -7.83 -4.57
C GLU A 63 1.56 -6.67 -5.55
N PHE A 64 2.03 -5.45 -5.22
CA PHE A 64 2.01 -4.31 -6.15
C PHE A 64 2.89 -4.55 -7.38
N ASN A 65 4.07 -5.16 -7.22
CA ASN A 65 4.92 -5.57 -8.34
C ASN A 65 4.18 -6.48 -9.33
N ARG A 66 3.42 -7.47 -8.82
CA ARG A 66 2.58 -8.32 -9.68
C ARG A 66 1.43 -7.56 -10.32
N LEU A 67 0.87 -6.57 -9.61
CA LEU A 67 -0.19 -5.71 -10.12
C LEU A 67 0.32 -4.74 -11.21
N ALA A 68 1.58 -4.32 -11.17
CA ALA A 68 2.19 -3.47 -12.19
C ALA A 68 2.08 -4.09 -13.59
N ALA A 69 2.36 -5.39 -13.72
CA ALA A 69 2.19 -6.14 -14.97
C ALA A 69 0.72 -6.27 -15.43
N GLU A 70 -0.26 -6.05 -14.54
CA GLU A 70 -1.67 -5.91 -14.94
C GLU A 70 -1.98 -4.49 -15.45
N PHE A 71 -1.44 -3.45 -14.83
CA PHE A 71 -1.57 -2.08 -15.32
C PHE A 71 -1.05 -1.96 -16.76
N GLU A 72 0.14 -2.51 -17.05
CA GLU A 72 0.73 -2.48 -18.40
C GLU A 72 -0.17 -3.12 -19.46
N ARG A 73 -0.85 -4.22 -19.11
CA ARG A 73 -1.79 -4.91 -20.03
C ARG A 73 -3.06 -4.11 -20.31
N HIS A 74 -3.27 -3.02 -19.58
CA HIS A 74 -4.43 -2.14 -19.68
C HIS A 74 -4.02 -0.71 -20.09
N ASP A 75 -2.90 -0.56 -20.80
CA ASP A 75 -2.37 0.73 -21.29
C ASP A 75 -2.15 1.77 -20.16
N SER A 76 -1.80 1.28 -18.97
CA SER A 76 -1.53 2.05 -17.76
C SER A 76 -0.24 1.56 -17.11
N GLU A 77 0.25 2.21 -16.05
CA GLU A 77 1.52 1.86 -15.39
C GLU A 77 1.51 2.33 -13.94
N ILE A 78 2.31 1.70 -13.07
CA ILE A 78 2.72 2.29 -11.79
C ILE A 78 3.82 3.35 -12.05
N GLU A 79 3.41 4.45 -12.67
CA GLU A 79 4.27 5.61 -12.94
C GLU A 79 4.44 6.50 -11.69
N THR A 80 5.30 7.53 -11.75
CA THR A 80 5.66 8.40 -10.63
C THR A 80 4.51 8.82 -9.71
N ALA A 81 3.35 9.27 -10.21
CA ALA A 81 2.25 9.67 -9.33
C ALA A 81 1.65 8.45 -8.58
N ALA A 82 1.52 7.30 -9.25
CA ALA A 82 1.15 6.06 -8.56
C ALA A 82 2.18 5.64 -7.50
N ARG A 83 3.48 5.82 -7.77
CA ARG A 83 4.57 5.52 -6.81
C ARG A 83 4.46 6.36 -5.55
N GLU A 84 4.27 7.66 -5.73
CA GLU A 84 4.13 8.61 -4.64
C GLU A 84 2.88 8.32 -3.80
N ASN A 85 1.75 8.04 -4.46
CA ASN A 85 0.50 7.72 -3.78
C ASN A 85 0.58 6.39 -3.00
N ILE A 86 1.12 5.33 -3.61
CA ILE A 86 1.35 4.05 -2.92
C ILE A 86 2.30 4.26 -1.73
N GLY A 87 3.45 4.91 -1.94
CA GLY A 87 4.42 5.17 -0.87
C GLY A 87 3.81 5.97 0.29
N GLY A 88 3.05 7.03 -0.01
CA GLY A 88 2.34 7.84 0.98
C GLY A 88 1.35 7.02 1.80
N ASP A 89 0.61 6.11 1.18
CA ASP A 89 -0.30 5.21 1.89
C ASP A 89 0.44 4.23 2.81
N PHE A 90 1.59 3.70 2.39
CA PHE A 90 2.43 2.87 3.26
C PHE A 90 2.92 3.65 4.49
N GLU A 91 3.33 4.91 4.32
CA GLU A 91 3.73 5.80 5.41
C GLU A 91 2.55 6.05 6.38
N VAL A 92 1.38 6.38 5.86
CA VAL A 92 0.16 6.59 6.66
C VAL A 92 -0.19 5.34 7.47
N ILE A 93 -0.13 4.15 6.86
CA ILE A 93 -0.36 2.88 7.55
C ILE A 93 0.64 2.68 8.69
N ALA A 94 1.94 2.85 8.41
CA ALA A 94 2.98 2.68 9.42
C ALA A 94 2.77 3.62 10.61
N HIS A 95 2.50 4.91 10.36
CA HIS A 95 2.24 5.90 11.40
C HIS A 95 0.97 5.59 12.19
N ALA A 96 -0.12 5.18 11.52
CA ALA A 96 -1.37 4.82 12.18
C ALA A 96 -1.23 3.62 13.14
N TYR A 97 -0.24 2.75 12.92
CA TYR A 97 0.11 1.65 13.82
C TYR A 97 1.27 1.96 14.78
N GLY A 98 1.72 3.22 14.87
CA GLY A 98 2.69 3.70 15.86
C GLY A 98 4.16 3.61 15.43
N PHE A 99 4.43 3.48 14.13
CA PHE A 99 5.78 3.44 13.57
C PHE A 99 6.19 4.78 12.96
N ASP A 100 6.14 5.87 13.72
CA ASP A 100 6.42 7.26 13.28
C ASP A 100 7.84 7.50 12.72
N ALA A 101 8.75 6.55 12.93
CA ALA A 101 10.13 6.61 12.45
C ALA A 101 10.39 5.68 11.26
N ALA A 102 9.32 5.13 10.65
CA ALA A 102 9.44 4.29 9.48
C ALA A 102 9.92 5.12 8.28
N ASP A 103 10.91 4.61 7.56
CA ASP A 103 11.33 5.18 6.29
C ASP A 103 10.47 4.57 5.18
N VAL A 104 9.78 5.42 4.41
CA VAL A 104 8.96 4.97 3.29
C VAL A 104 9.75 4.12 2.31
N GLU A 105 11.00 4.49 2.00
CA GLU A 105 11.85 3.75 1.06
C GLU A 105 12.11 2.33 1.54
N GLU A 106 12.19 2.13 2.86
CA GLU A 106 12.38 0.80 3.44
C GLU A 106 11.08 0.02 3.58
N LEU A 107 9.95 0.68 3.81
CA LEU A 107 8.63 0.05 3.80
C LEU A 107 8.34 -0.62 2.44
N ILE A 108 8.75 0.03 1.35
CA ILE A 108 8.54 -0.42 -0.04
C ILE A 108 9.82 -0.91 -0.73
N ALA A 109 10.84 -1.31 0.04
CA ALA A 109 12.16 -1.68 -0.49
C ALA A 109 12.15 -2.69 -1.66
N PRO A 110 11.30 -3.74 -1.71
CA PRO A 110 11.35 -4.73 -2.78
C PRO A 110 10.57 -4.30 -4.04
N ARG A 111 10.18 -3.03 -4.18
CA ARG A 111 9.48 -2.53 -5.37
C ARG A 111 10.30 -2.75 -6.63
N ASP A 112 9.64 -3.14 -7.72
CA ASP A 112 10.25 -3.33 -9.05
C ASP A 112 9.69 -2.42 -10.14
N TRP A 113 8.74 -1.56 -9.77
CA TRP A 113 8.12 -0.56 -10.63
C TRP A 113 8.94 0.73 -10.67
#